data_AF-A0A351CZG1-F1
#
_entry.id   AF-A0A351CZG1-F1
#
_cell.length_a   1.000
_cell.length_b   1.000
_cell.length_c   1.000
_cell.angle_alpha   90.00
_cell.angle_beta   90.00
_cell.angle_gamma   90.00
#
_symmetry.space_group_name_H-M   'P 1'
#
loop_
_entity.id
_entity.type
_entity.pdbx_description
1 polymer ?
#
loop_
_entity_poly.entity_id
_entity_poly.type
_entity_poly.pdbx_seq_one_letter_code
_entity_poly.pdbx_strand_id
1 'polypeptide(L)' 'MDYPIGHCRRRDEGIPALLDKFDRNLATQFSEQQSKQIIDACSTQQHLESMSVNEFSDLWVN' A
#
# COMPACT_ATOMS: atom_id res chain seq x y z
N MET A 1 15.36 23.85 6.30
CA MET A 1 14.25 22.89 6.13
C MET A 1 14.93 21.54 6.09
N ASP A 2 15.06 20.89 7.25
CA ASP A 2 16.22 20.01 7.46
C ASP A 2 15.99 18.56 7.04
N TYR A 3 14.76 18.18 6.65
CA TYR A 3 14.43 16.81 6.22
C TYR A 3 13.36 16.76 5.10
N PRO A 4 13.60 16.01 3.99
CA PRO A 4 12.58 15.75 2.96
C PRO A 4 11.42 14.90 3.51
N ILE A 5 10.26 14.89 2.84
CA ILE A 5 9.06 14.18 3.32
C ILE A 5 9.24 12.67 3.48
N GLY A 6 10.12 12.05 2.69
CA GLY A 6 10.46 10.63 2.81
C GLY A 6 11.43 10.28 3.96
N HIS A 7 11.91 11.28 4.72
CA HIS A 7 12.85 11.06 5.80
C HIS A 7 12.18 10.42 7.04
N CYS A 8 12.92 9.60 7.79
CA CYS A 8 12.38 8.85 8.94
C CYS A 8 11.74 9.75 10.02
N ARG A 9 12.25 10.97 10.20
CA ARG A 9 11.73 11.96 11.17
C ARG A 9 10.40 12.59 10.76
N ARG A 10 9.93 12.35 9.54
CA ARG A 10 8.68 12.89 9.01
C ARG A 10 7.70 11.77 8.62
N ARG A 11 7.80 10.58 9.23
CA ARG A 11 6.90 9.45 8.92
C ARG A 11 5.43 9.81 9.13
N ASP A 12 5.10 10.61 10.13
CA ASP A 12 3.72 11.04 10.39
C ASP A 12 3.15 11.85 9.21
N GLU A 13 3.97 12.66 8.54
CA GLU A 13 3.60 13.39 7.32
C GLU A 13 3.76 12.55 6.04
N GLY A 14 4.74 11.64 6.02
CA GLY A 14 5.13 10.86 4.84
C GLY A 14 4.25 9.64 4.59
N ILE A 15 3.76 8.97 5.64
CA ILE A 15 2.88 7.80 5.51
C ILE A 15 1.59 8.15 4.77
N PRO A 16 0.87 9.23 5.09
CA PRO A 16 -0.31 9.65 4.31
C PRO A 16 0.00 9.85 2.83
N ALA A 17 1.12 10.51 2.50
CA ALA A 17 1.54 10.73 1.12
C ALA A 17 1.93 9.42 0.40
N LEU A 18 2.50 8.45 1.13
CA LEU A 18 2.81 7.12 0.60
C LEU A 18 1.54 6.31 0.30
N LEU A 19 0.54 6.35 1.18
CA LEU A 19 -0.75 5.67 0.98
C LEU A 19 -1.49 6.23 -0.24
N ASP A 20 -1.55 7.55 -0.37
CA ASP A 20 -2.15 8.24 -1.51
C ASP A 20 -1.40 7.97 -2.82
N LYS A 21 -0.06 7.86 -2.77
CA LYS A 21 0.74 7.38 -3.93
C LYS A 21 0.42 5.92 -4.28
N PHE A 22 0.25 5.06 -3.28
CA PHE A 22 -0.04 3.65 -3.48
C PHE A 22 -1.38 3.45 -4.18
N ASP A 23 -2.45 4.06 -3.65
CA ASP A 23 -3.80 4.02 -4.22
C ASP A 23 -3.83 4.48 -5.69
N ARG A 24 -3.26 5.66 -5.97
CA ARG A 24 -3.17 6.18 -7.35
C ARG A 24 -2.47 5.22 -8.30
N ASN A 25 -1.37 4.59 -7.86
CA ASN A 25 -0.61 3.70 -8.72
C ASN A 25 -1.37 2.40 -9.01
N LEU A 26 -2.09 1.85 -8.03
CA LEU A 26 -2.93 0.66 -8.23
C LEU A 26 -4.01 0.93 -9.29
N ALA A 27 -4.68 2.09 -9.20
CA ALA A 27 -5.70 2.50 -10.15
C ALA A 27 -5.21 2.64 -11.61
N THR A 28 -3.88 2.70 -11.85
CA THR A 28 -3.33 2.73 -13.22
C THR A 28 -3.25 1.36 -13.90
N GLN A 29 -3.27 0.26 -13.13
CA GLN A 29 -3.03 -1.09 -13.64
C GLN A 29 -4.12 -2.10 -13.27
N PHE A 30 -4.87 -1.84 -12.21
CA PHE A 30 -5.87 -2.75 -11.67
C PHE A 30 -7.27 -2.13 -11.69
N SER A 31 -8.29 -2.97 -11.74
CA SER A 31 -9.67 -2.52 -11.54
C SER A 31 -9.86 -1.92 -10.14
N GLU A 32 -10.91 -1.13 -9.95
CA GLU A 32 -11.25 -0.58 -8.62
C GLU A 32 -11.45 -1.70 -7.58
N GLN A 33 -12.09 -2.80 -7.98
CA GLN A 33 -12.33 -3.95 -7.12
C GLN A 33 -11.02 -4.61 -6.67
N GLN A 34 -10.09 -4.84 -7.61
CA GLN A 34 -8.82 -5.49 -7.31
C GLN A 34 -7.89 -4.57 -6.53
N SER A 35 -7.85 -3.27 -6.87
CA SER A 35 -7.11 -2.25 -6.11
C SER A 35 -7.58 -2.24 -4.66
N LYS A 36 -8.90 -2.28 -4.43
CA LYS A 36 -9.47 -2.36 -3.08
C LYS A 36 -9.04 -3.62 -2.33
N GLN A 37 -9.05 -4.79 -2.98
CA GLN A 37 -8.58 -6.04 -2.35
C GLN A 37 -7.11 -5.95 -1.93
N ILE A 38 -6.25 -5.39 -2.78
CA ILE A 38 -4.83 -5.18 -2.48
C ILE A 38 -4.67 -4.22 -1.30
N ILE A 39 -5.42 -3.11 -1.27
CA ILE A 39 -5.38 -2.13 -0.16
C ILE A 39 -5.88 -2.76 1.14
N ASP A 40 -6.98 -3.51 1.10
CA ASP A 40 -7.54 -4.17 2.28
C ASP A 40 -6.57 -5.22 2.84
N ALA A 41 -5.88 -5.98 1.98
CA ALA A 41 -4.82 -6.91 2.39
C ALA A 41 -3.66 -6.18 3.10
N CYS A 42 -3.33 -4.96 2.67
CA CYS A 42 -2.28 -4.12 3.25
C CYS A 42 -2.76 -3.24 4.42
N SER A 43 -4.04 -3.31 4.81
CA SER A 43 -4.67 -2.34 5.73
C SER A 43 -4.11 -2.39 7.15
N THR A 44 -3.69 -3.56 7.61
CA THR A 44 -3.06 -3.75 8.92
C THR A 44 -1.87 -4.69 8.80
N GLN A 45 -0.83 -4.40 9.58
CA GLN A 45 0.39 -5.20 9.60
C GLN A 45 0.09 -6.66 9.98
N GLN A 46 -0.72 -6.88 11.00
CA GLN A 46 -1.06 -8.23 11.46
C GLN A 46 -1.81 -9.04 10.39
N HIS A 47 -2.73 -8.41 9.66
CA HIS A 47 -3.45 -9.09 8.59
C HIS A 47 -2.50 -9.52 7.47
N LEU A 48 -1.65 -8.60 7.01
CA LEU A 48 -0.68 -8.88 5.96
C LEU A 48 0.32 -9.97 6.38
N GLU A 49 0.85 -9.90 7.60
CA GLU A 49 1.81 -10.89 8.13
C GLU A 49 1.18 -12.28 8.33
N SER A 50 -0.13 -12.36 8.52
CA SER A 50 -0.86 -13.63 8.64
C SER A 50 -1.21 -14.28 7.30
N MET A 51 -1.19 -13.51 6.20
CA MET A 51 -1.54 -13.99 4.87
C MET A 51 -0.42 -14.85 4.30
N SER A 52 -0.78 -15.94 3.59
CA SER A 52 0.24 -16.72 2.91
C SER A 52 0.82 -15.93 1.72
N VAL A 53 2.10 -16.18 1.41
CA VAL A 53 2.78 -15.51 0.29
C VAL A 53 2.08 -15.76 -1.04
N ASN A 54 1.54 -16.97 -1.23
CA ASN A 54 0.81 -17.34 -2.46
C ASN A 54 -0.48 -16.52 -2.58
N GLU A 55 -1.30 -16.49 -1.53
CA GLU A 55 -2.55 -15.71 -1.53
C GLU A 55 -2.28 -14.21 -1.77
N PHE A 56 -1.24 -13.65 -1.15
CA PHE A 56 -0.88 -12.26 -1.39
C PHE A 56 -0.43 -12.04 -2.83
N SER A 57 0.36 -12.95 -3.41
CA SER A 57 0.85 -12.84 -4.79
C SER A 57 -0.27 -12.92 -5.81
N ASP A 58 -1.29 -13.74 -5.55
CA ASP A 58 -2.46 -13.91 -6.43
C ASP A 58 -3.28 -12.63 -6.57
N LEU A 59 -3.23 -11.71 -5.59
CA LEU A 59 -3.90 -10.40 -5.68
C LEU A 59 -3.33 -9.51 -6.80
N TRP A 60 -2.11 -9.76 -7.27
CA TRP A 60 -1.39 -8.91 -8.22
C TRP A 60 -1.44 -9.41 -9.67
N VAL A 61 -2.15 -10.51 -9.93
CA VAL A 61 -2.27 -11.09 -11.27
C VAL A 61 -3.45 -10.44 -12.00
N ASN A 62 -3.25 -10.06 -13.26
CA ASN A 62 -4.29 -9.57 -14.18
C ASN A 62 -4.82 -10.70 -15.07
#